data_AF-A0A939AXB3-F1
#
_entry.id   AF-A0A939AXB3-F1
#
_cell.length_a   1.000
_cell.length_b   1.000
_cell.length_c   1.000
_cell.angle_alpha   90.00
_cell.angle_beta   90.00
_cell.angle_gamma   90.00
#
_symmetry.space_group_name_H-M   'P 1'
#
loop_
_entity.id
_entity.type
_entity.pdbx_description
1 polymer ?
#
loop_
_entity_poly.entity_id
_entity_poly.type
_entity_poly.pdbx_seq_one_letter_code
_entity_poly.pdbx_strand_id
1 'polypeptide(L)'
;MTRQHLRLSWGSLLLLGGLPLASPADLNQIVLPTPVPLFDQFLALLANPNVAYFLFVLGLLGLVAELVTAGTVFPGVLGAICMILALVGLGSLPTNWGGAALIFAGIVMFLLDVKVSGWGLSIGALIAFGLGSLLIFTPPWAAAAETGVRLNPWTIVGTTAGVGAFFLLGVSAAIKAHLIPPVMGRHLLI
;
A
#
# COMPACT_ATOMS: atom_id res chain seq x y z
N MET A 1 -52.75 56.04 22.59
CA MET A 1 -52.85 54.71 23.21
C MET A 1 -52.61 53.67 22.11
N THR A 2 -51.33 53.45 21.76
CA THR A 2 -50.42 52.37 22.24
C THR A 2 -50.53 51.09 21.38
N ARG A 3 -49.72 51.07 20.31
CA ARG A 3 -49.40 49.91 19.48
C ARG A 3 -48.77 48.83 20.37
N GLN A 4 -49.47 47.75 20.65
CA GLN A 4 -48.89 46.58 21.31
C GLN A 4 -48.18 45.69 20.30
N HIS A 5 -46.91 45.45 20.59
CA HIS A 5 -45.97 44.66 19.82
C HIS A 5 -46.43 43.20 19.78
N LEU A 6 -46.80 42.72 18.60
CA LEU A 6 -46.94 41.30 18.30
C LEU A 6 -45.57 40.62 18.46
N ARG A 7 -45.31 40.12 19.66
CA ARG A 7 -44.29 39.10 19.88
C ARG A 7 -44.79 37.81 19.23
N LEU A 8 -44.51 37.67 17.94
CA LEU A 8 -44.61 36.39 17.24
C LEU A 8 -43.62 35.44 17.92
N SER A 9 -44.16 34.63 18.83
CA SER A 9 -43.47 33.50 19.43
C SER A 9 -42.98 32.61 18.29
N TRP A 10 -41.74 32.14 18.36
CA TRP A 10 -41.18 31.20 17.38
C TRP A 10 -42.08 29.97 17.14
N GLY A 11 -42.95 29.62 18.09
CA GLY A 11 -43.97 28.58 17.93
C GLY A 11 -45.10 28.93 16.94
N SER A 12 -45.43 30.21 16.75
CA SER A 12 -46.52 30.65 15.85
C SER A 12 -46.14 30.65 14.36
N LEU A 13 -44.83 30.73 14.05
CA LEU A 13 -44.32 30.61 12.68
C LEU A 13 -44.25 29.16 12.18
N LEU A 14 -44.24 28.17 13.08
CA LEU A 14 -44.30 26.74 12.74
C LEU A 14 -45.68 26.28 12.26
N LEU A 15 -46.74 26.98 12.66
CA LEU A 15 -48.13 26.60 12.37
C LEU A 15 -48.63 27.08 11.00
N LEU A 16 -47.94 28.02 10.34
CA LEU A 16 -48.36 28.66 9.08
C LEU A 16 -47.71 28.05 7.81
N GLY A 17 -47.20 26.83 7.88
CA GLY A 17 -46.55 26.16 6.74
C GLY A 17 -45.05 26.44 6.71
N GLY A 18 -44.38 26.11 7.82
CA GLY A 18 -42.95 26.33 8.03
C GLY A 18 -42.11 25.86 6.86
N LEU A 19 -41.58 26.81 6.09
CA LEU A 19 -40.31 26.61 5.41
C LEU A 19 -39.29 26.37 6.54
N PRO A 20 -38.61 25.22 6.56
CA PRO A 20 -37.50 25.02 7.48
C PRO A 20 -36.38 25.96 7.02
N LEU A 21 -36.43 27.20 7.47
CA LEU A 21 -35.27 28.08 7.41
C LEU A 21 -34.26 27.43 8.34
N ALA A 22 -33.23 26.84 7.74
CA ALA A 22 -32.11 26.20 8.41
C ALA A 22 -31.82 26.91 9.74
N SER A 23 -31.84 26.17 10.85
CA SER A 23 -31.52 26.70 12.17
C SER A 23 -30.17 27.44 12.08
N PRO A 24 -29.93 28.51 12.86
CA PRO A 24 -28.59 29.11 12.93
C PRO A 24 -27.49 28.07 13.24
N ALA A 25 -27.85 26.96 13.91
CA ALA A 25 -26.98 25.80 14.12
C ALA A 25 -26.73 24.97 12.84
N ASP A 26 -27.74 24.84 11.97
CA ASP A 26 -27.62 24.17 10.66
C ASP A 26 -26.75 24.99 9.70
N LEU A 27 -26.81 26.33 9.78
CA LEU A 27 -25.96 27.23 8.98
C LEU A 27 -24.47 27.11 9.33
N ASN A 28 -24.14 26.73 10.57
CA ASN A 28 -22.76 26.45 10.97
C ASN A 28 -22.27 25.05 10.54
N GLN A 29 -23.19 24.18 10.11
CA GLN A 29 -22.87 22.88 9.51
C GLN A 29 -22.71 22.94 7.99
N ILE A 30 -23.04 24.07 7.36
CA ILE A 30 -22.67 24.35 5.96
C ILE A 30 -21.16 24.65 5.94
N VAL A 31 -20.37 23.59 6.13
CA VAL A 31 -18.94 23.61 5.86
C VAL A 31 -18.82 23.85 4.35
N LEU A 32 -18.58 25.10 3.97
CA LEU A 32 -18.18 25.41 2.60
C LEU A 32 -16.97 24.53 2.30
N PRO A 33 -16.94 23.78 1.19
CA PRO A 33 -15.80 22.98 0.80
C PRO A 33 -14.56 23.86 0.82
N THR A 34 -13.77 23.79 1.88
CA THR A 34 -12.52 24.51 1.94
C THR A 34 -11.57 23.78 1.01
N PRO A 35 -10.81 24.48 0.15
CA PRO A 35 -9.82 23.84 -0.69
C PRO A 35 -8.85 23.05 0.20
N VAL A 36 -8.85 21.72 0.08
CA VAL A 36 -7.91 20.87 0.79
C VAL A 36 -6.50 21.14 0.25
N PRO A 37 -5.52 21.49 1.11
CA PRO A 37 -4.18 21.81 0.64
C PRO A 37 -3.53 20.58 0.00
N LEU A 38 -2.61 20.81 -0.95
CA LEU A 38 -1.98 19.74 -1.73
C LEU A 38 -1.28 18.68 -0.86
N PHE A 39 -0.67 19.11 0.25
CA PHE A 39 -0.01 18.22 1.19
C PHE A 39 -0.98 17.26 1.86
N ASP A 40 -2.16 17.74 2.27
CA ASP A 40 -3.18 16.90 2.89
C ASP A 40 -3.74 15.87 1.90
N GLN A 41 -3.88 16.25 0.62
CA GLN A 41 -4.26 15.31 -0.44
C GLN A 41 -3.20 14.23 -0.64
N PHE A 42 -1.92 14.58 -0.57
CA PHE A 42 -0.81 13.63 -0.64
C PHE A 42 -0.80 12.67 0.55
N LEU A 43 -1.01 13.18 1.77
CA LEU A 43 -1.14 12.36 2.97
C LEU A 43 -2.35 11.42 2.88
N ALA A 44 -3.48 11.90 2.38
CA ALA A 44 -4.67 11.08 2.15
C ALA A 44 -4.42 9.95 1.14
N LEU A 45 -3.59 10.20 0.12
CA LEU A 45 -3.17 9.18 -0.84
C LEU A 45 -2.27 8.11 -0.19
N LEU A 46 -1.33 8.51 0.67
CA LEU A 46 -0.50 7.57 1.44
C LEU A 46 -1.30 6.77 2.48
N ALA A 47 -2.35 7.37 3.03
CA ALA A 47 -3.27 6.70 3.96
C ALA A 47 -4.25 5.73 3.27
N ASN A 48 -4.16 5.55 1.95
CA ASN A 48 -4.93 4.52 1.25
C ASN A 48 -4.23 3.15 1.40
N PRO A 49 -4.91 2.10 1.91
CA PRO A 49 -4.29 0.80 2.16
C PRO A 49 -3.71 0.15 0.91
N ASN A 50 -4.35 0.30 -0.25
CA ASN A 50 -3.85 -0.27 -1.50
C ASN A 50 -2.58 0.46 -1.94
N VAL A 51 -2.54 1.79 -1.83
CA VAL A 51 -1.38 2.61 -2.22
C VAL A 51 -0.19 2.34 -1.31
N ALA A 52 -0.40 2.37 0.01
CA ALA A 52 0.64 2.05 0.98
C ALA A 52 1.23 0.65 0.76
N TYR A 53 0.38 -0.34 0.50
CA TYR A 53 0.79 -1.71 0.18
C TYR A 53 1.57 -1.80 -1.15
N PHE A 54 1.12 -1.12 -2.21
CA PHE A 54 1.86 -1.09 -3.47
C PHE A 54 3.23 -0.43 -3.32
N LEU A 55 3.31 0.70 -2.60
CA LEU A 55 4.58 1.36 -2.30
C LEU A 55 5.52 0.44 -1.51
N PHE A 56 4.97 -0.33 -0.57
CA PHE A 56 5.74 -1.29 0.22
C PHE A 56 6.34 -2.40 -0.67
N VAL A 57 5.51 -3.02 -1.49
CA VAL A 57 5.95 -4.09 -2.41
C VAL A 57 6.93 -3.54 -3.46
N LEU A 58 6.64 -2.39 -4.07
CA LEU A 58 7.52 -1.76 -5.06
C LEU A 58 8.85 -1.32 -4.43
N GLY A 59 8.82 -0.82 -3.19
CA GLY A 59 10.03 -0.49 -2.44
C GLY A 59 10.94 -1.70 -2.25
N LEU A 60 10.35 -2.83 -1.85
CA LEU A 60 11.05 -4.10 -1.72
C LEU A 60 11.60 -4.61 -3.06
N LEU A 61 10.81 -4.54 -4.13
CA LEU A 61 11.25 -4.97 -5.46
C LEU A 61 12.37 -4.09 -6.01
N GLY A 62 12.34 -2.78 -5.79
CA GLY A 62 13.40 -1.87 -6.22
C GLY A 62 14.73 -2.16 -5.52
N LEU A 63 14.69 -2.42 -4.20
CA LEU A 63 15.85 -2.86 -3.44
C LEU A 63 16.38 -4.21 -3.95
N VAL A 64 15.50 -5.19 -4.19
CA VAL A 64 15.90 -6.49 -4.75
C VAL A 64 16.52 -6.32 -6.13
N ALA A 65 15.94 -5.49 -7.00
CA ALA A 65 16.44 -5.28 -8.35
C ALA A 65 17.89 -4.75 -8.33
N GLU A 66 18.20 -3.78 -7.46
CA GLU A 66 19.58 -3.29 -7.28
C GLU A 66 20.52 -4.41 -6.82
N LEU A 67 20.09 -5.23 -5.85
CA LEU A 67 20.91 -6.33 -5.31
C LEU A 67 21.19 -7.43 -6.33
N VAL A 68 20.27 -7.68 -7.26
CA VAL A 68 20.40 -8.73 -8.29
C VAL A 68 21.16 -8.23 -9.52
N THR A 69 20.97 -6.98 -9.94
CA THR A 69 21.53 -6.42 -11.18
C THR A 69 22.69 -5.45 -10.95
N ALA A 70 23.52 -5.75 -9.94
CA ALA A 70 24.66 -4.93 -9.50
C ALA A 70 25.26 -4.03 -10.61
N GLY A 71 25.02 -2.72 -10.52
CA GLY A 71 25.49 -1.76 -11.52
C GLY A 71 24.53 -0.62 -11.84
N THR A 72 23.26 -0.69 -11.41
CA THR A 72 22.30 0.43 -11.51
C THR A 72 21.85 0.88 -10.12
N VAL A 73 22.30 2.05 -9.68
CA VAL A 73 21.89 2.66 -8.39
C VAL A 73 20.43 3.14 -8.42
N PHE A 74 19.91 3.39 -9.63
CA PHE A 74 18.58 3.93 -9.86
C PHE A 74 17.42 3.13 -9.22
N PRO A 75 17.27 1.80 -9.44
CA PRO A 75 16.19 1.03 -8.82
C PRO A 75 16.28 0.99 -7.29
N GLY A 76 17.50 1.02 -6.74
CA GLY A 76 17.75 1.05 -5.31
C GLY A 76 17.24 2.30 -4.62
N VAL A 77 17.63 3.46 -5.16
CA VAL A 77 17.20 4.76 -4.64
C VAL A 77 15.68 4.92 -4.78
N LEU A 78 15.12 4.54 -5.93
CA LEU A 78 13.66 4.58 -6.13
C LEU A 78 12.95 3.64 -5.15
N GLY A 79 13.49 2.44 -4.94
CA GLY A 79 13.00 1.46 -3.97
C GLY A 79 13.03 2.01 -2.55
N ALA A 80 14.15 2.61 -2.12
CA ALA A 80 14.28 3.23 -0.80
C ALA A 80 13.28 4.38 -0.57
N ILE A 81 13.08 5.24 -1.58
CA ILE A 81 12.08 6.32 -1.50
C ILE A 81 10.66 5.74 -1.35
N CYS A 82 10.30 4.78 -2.20
CA CYS A 82 9.01 4.08 -2.11
C CYS A 82 8.84 3.40 -0.74
N MET A 83 9.90 2.81 -0.20
CA MET A 83 9.87 2.15 1.10
C MET A 83 9.63 3.14 2.25
N ILE A 84 10.28 4.30 2.23
CA ILE A 84 10.04 5.36 3.23
C ILE A 84 8.59 5.84 3.16
N LEU A 85 8.07 6.10 1.96
CA LEU A 85 6.68 6.53 1.77
C LEU A 85 5.68 5.45 2.21
N ALA A 86 5.98 4.19 1.93
CA ALA A 86 5.17 3.07 2.38
C ALA A 86 5.12 2.98 3.90
N LEU A 87 6.25 3.15 4.59
CA LEU A 87 6.30 3.14 6.06
C LEU A 87 5.48 4.29 6.67
N VAL A 88 5.48 5.47 6.04
CA VAL A 88 4.62 6.60 6.45
C VAL A 88 3.14 6.24 6.30
N GLY A 89 2.75 5.65 5.17
CA GLY A 89 1.37 5.21 4.92
C GLY A 89 0.93 4.10 5.89
N LEU A 90 1.73 3.03 5.99
CA LEU A 90 1.47 1.90 6.88
C LEU A 90 1.41 2.31 8.36
N GLY A 91 2.24 3.25 8.80
CA GLY A 91 2.19 3.79 10.16
C GLY A 91 0.92 4.58 10.48
N SER A 92 0.23 5.09 9.46
CA SER A 92 -1.03 5.82 9.59
C SER A 92 -2.26 4.90 9.52
N LEU A 93 -2.08 3.65 9.08
CA LEU A 93 -3.09 2.62 8.94
C LEU A 93 -3.07 1.67 10.16
N PRO A 94 -4.16 0.93 10.45
CA PRO A 94 -4.18 -0.11 11.47
C PRO A 94 -3.39 -1.34 11.02
N THR A 95 -2.08 -1.17 10.87
CA THR A 95 -1.18 -2.15 10.26
C THR A 95 -0.76 -3.22 11.27
N ASN A 96 -0.90 -4.47 10.87
CA ASN A 96 -0.31 -5.61 11.54
C ASN A 96 1.14 -5.81 11.08
N TRP A 97 2.07 -5.40 11.94
CA TRP A 97 3.51 -5.53 11.69
C TRP A 97 3.98 -6.98 11.48
N GLY A 98 3.25 -7.98 12.01
CA GLY A 98 3.51 -9.39 11.71
C GLY A 98 3.24 -9.74 10.25
N GLY A 99 2.18 -9.19 9.65
CA GLY A 99 1.91 -9.33 8.22
C GLY A 99 2.97 -8.66 7.35
N ALA A 100 3.38 -7.43 7.71
CA ALA A 100 4.47 -6.73 7.02
C ALA A 100 5.81 -7.49 7.12
N ALA A 101 6.13 -8.04 8.29
CA ALA A 101 7.32 -8.87 8.49
C ALA A 101 7.29 -10.16 7.66
N LEU A 102 6.12 -10.81 7.51
CA LEU A 102 5.95 -11.98 6.66
C LEU A 102 6.19 -11.67 5.18
N ILE A 103 5.70 -10.53 4.68
CA ILE A 103 5.97 -10.07 3.32
C ILE A 103 7.47 -9.84 3.13
N PHE A 104 8.11 -9.13 4.06
CA PHE A 104 9.55 -8.88 4.02
C PHE A 104 10.35 -10.19 4.03
N ALA A 105 10.00 -11.12 4.92
CA ALA A 105 10.62 -12.44 5.00
C ALA A 105 10.44 -13.23 3.70
N GLY A 106 9.26 -13.17 3.07
CA GLY A 106 9.00 -13.78 1.77
C GLY A 106 9.95 -13.25 0.69
N ILE A 107 10.13 -11.92 0.60
CA ILE A 107 11.08 -11.30 -0.34
C ILE A 107 12.52 -11.75 -0.06
N VAL A 108 12.94 -11.80 1.21
CA VAL A 108 14.27 -12.27 1.59
C VAL A 108 14.45 -13.75 1.23
N MET A 109 13.45 -14.60 1.47
CA MET A 109 13.50 -16.02 1.08
C MET A 109 13.62 -16.18 -0.44
N PHE A 110 12.89 -15.38 -1.24
CA PHE A 110 13.08 -15.37 -2.68
C PHE A 110 14.53 -15.01 -3.08
N LEU A 111 15.10 -13.99 -2.44
CA LEU A 111 16.49 -13.57 -2.71
C LEU A 111 17.52 -14.64 -2.29
N LEU A 112 17.26 -15.36 -1.20
CA LEU A 112 18.10 -16.47 -0.74
C LEU A 112 17.99 -17.68 -1.68
N ASP A 113 16.81 -17.96 -2.23
CA ASP A 113 16.60 -19.08 -3.17
C ASP A 113 17.46 -18.92 -4.43
N VAL A 114 17.59 -17.69 -4.95
CA VAL A 114 18.47 -17.36 -6.09
C VAL A 114 19.92 -17.77 -5.82
N LYS A 115 20.39 -17.68 -4.57
CA LYS A 115 21.76 -18.05 -4.19
C LYS A 115 21.95 -19.54 -3.93
N VAL A 116 20.94 -20.18 -3.34
CA VAL A 116 20.99 -21.60 -2.95
C VAL A 116 20.60 -22.52 -4.12
N SER A 117 20.05 -21.98 -5.22
CA SER A 117 19.63 -22.73 -6.43
C SER A 117 18.61 -23.85 -6.16
N GLY A 118 17.77 -23.68 -5.13
CA GLY A 118 16.67 -24.58 -4.79
C GLY A 118 15.34 -24.14 -5.40
N TRP A 119 14.29 -24.95 -5.20
CA TRP A 119 12.89 -24.58 -5.50
C TRP A 119 12.03 -24.49 -4.22
N GLY A 120 12.54 -25.03 -3.10
CA GLY A 120 11.80 -25.12 -1.84
C GLY A 120 11.61 -23.76 -1.17
N LEU A 121 12.60 -22.88 -1.23
CA LEU A 121 12.50 -21.55 -0.63
C LEU A 121 11.54 -20.64 -1.42
N SER A 122 11.46 -20.78 -2.75
CA SER A 122 10.46 -20.05 -3.57
C SER A 122 9.02 -20.36 -3.19
N ILE A 123 8.69 -21.62 -2.92
CA ILE A 123 7.32 -22.01 -2.49
C ILE A 123 7.02 -21.42 -1.12
N GLY A 124 7.95 -21.56 -0.17
CA GLY A 124 7.83 -20.96 1.17
C GLY A 124 7.71 -19.44 1.10
N ALA A 125 8.49 -18.79 0.22
CA ALA A 125 8.46 -17.36 -0.02
C ALA A 125 7.12 -16.88 -0.55
N LEU A 126 6.54 -17.59 -1.53
CA LEU A 126 5.23 -17.26 -2.09
C LEU A 126 4.11 -17.39 -1.05
N ILE A 127 4.16 -18.45 -0.23
CA ILE A 127 3.21 -18.66 0.86
C ILE A 127 3.37 -17.56 1.92
N ALA A 128 4.60 -17.26 2.35
CA ALA A 128 4.89 -16.22 3.33
C ALA A 128 4.43 -14.83 2.83
N PHE A 129 4.71 -14.51 1.56
CA PHE A 129 4.28 -13.26 0.94
C PHE A 129 2.74 -13.15 0.86
N GLY A 130 2.07 -14.22 0.42
CA GLY A 130 0.61 -14.27 0.34
C GLY A 130 -0.06 -14.14 1.70
N LEU A 131 0.39 -14.91 2.69
CA LEU A 131 -0.11 -14.84 4.07
C LEU A 131 0.15 -13.47 4.70
N GLY A 132 1.35 -12.92 4.52
CA GLY A 132 1.67 -11.58 5.00
C GLY A 132 0.78 -10.50 4.39
N SER A 133 0.48 -10.61 3.09
CA SER A 133 -0.43 -9.69 2.37
C SER A 133 -1.87 -9.78 2.86
N LEU A 134 -2.34 -10.96 3.28
CA LEU A 134 -3.65 -11.13 3.91
C LEU A 134 -3.69 -10.55 5.33
N LEU A 135 -2.57 -10.62 6.05
CA LEU A 135 -2.48 -10.22 7.45
C LEU A 135 -2.19 -8.73 7.67
N ILE A 136 -1.59 -8.02 6.70
CA ILE A 136 -1.03 -6.67 6.92
C ILE A 136 -2.03 -5.62 7.44
N PHE A 137 -3.32 -5.69 7.08
CA PHE A 137 -4.37 -4.81 7.65
C PHE A 137 -5.39 -5.57 8.49
N THR A 138 -5.03 -6.79 8.92
CA THR A 138 -5.83 -7.60 9.85
C THR A 138 -5.19 -7.49 11.23
N PRO A 139 -5.66 -6.58 12.11
CA PRO A 139 -5.10 -6.47 13.46
C PRO A 139 -5.30 -7.79 14.24
N PRO A 140 -4.32 -8.24 15.05
CA PRO A 140 -4.42 -9.50 15.79
C PRO A 140 -5.46 -9.46 16.93
N TRP A 141 -5.92 -8.27 17.30
CA TRP A 141 -6.82 -8.03 18.43
C TRP A 141 -8.24 -7.59 18.00
N ALA A 142 -8.49 -7.38 16.71
CA ALA A 142 -9.80 -7.01 16.19
C ALA A 142 -10.15 -7.86 14.97
N ALA A 143 -11.40 -8.32 14.88
CA ALA A 143 -11.85 -9.04 13.70
C ALA A 143 -11.74 -8.12 12.48
N ALA A 144 -11.26 -8.63 11.33
CA ALA A 144 -11.08 -7.84 10.10
C ALA A 144 -12.36 -7.11 9.60
N ALA A 145 -13.52 -7.45 10.16
CA ALA A 145 -14.80 -6.79 9.92
C ALA A 145 -14.96 -5.45 10.68
N GLU A 146 -14.23 -5.24 11.78
CA GLU A 146 -14.44 -4.11 12.69
C GLU A 146 -13.61 -2.87 12.32
N THR A 147 -12.48 -3.03 11.64
CA THR A 147 -11.59 -1.91 11.29
C THR A 147 -12.00 -1.13 10.05
N GLY A 148 -12.90 -1.67 9.20
CA GLY A 148 -13.34 -1.02 7.95
C GLY A 148 -12.27 -0.84 6.86
N VAL A 149 -10.99 -0.98 7.21
CA VAL A 149 -9.83 -0.88 6.31
C VAL A 149 -9.45 -2.27 5.82
N ARG A 150 -9.70 -2.55 4.54
CA ARG A 150 -9.36 -3.84 3.90
C ARG A 150 -8.65 -3.60 2.57
N LEU A 151 -7.66 -4.44 2.27
CA LEU A 151 -7.10 -4.53 0.93
C LEU A 151 -8.15 -5.07 -0.03
N ASN A 152 -8.13 -4.58 -1.27
CA ASN A 152 -8.88 -5.21 -2.33
C ASN A 152 -8.29 -6.63 -2.57
N PRO A 153 -9.10 -7.70 -2.50
CA PRO A 153 -8.61 -9.06 -2.75
C PRO A 153 -7.90 -9.22 -4.10
N TRP A 154 -8.32 -8.47 -5.12
CA TRP A 154 -7.67 -8.44 -6.42
C TRP A 154 -6.27 -7.86 -6.39
N THR A 155 -6.02 -6.88 -5.51
CA THR A 155 -4.68 -6.32 -5.30
C THR A 155 -3.76 -7.39 -4.72
N ILE A 156 -4.21 -8.14 -3.73
CA ILE A 156 -3.42 -9.21 -3.09
C ILE A 156 -3.09 -10.32 -4.10
N VAL A 157 -4.08 -10.79 -4.86
CA VAL A 157 -3.87 -11.82 -5.87
C VAL A 157 -2.94 -11.30 -6.97
N GLY A 158 -3.17 -10.07 -7.45
CA GLY A 158 -2.38 -9.45 -8.50
C GLY A 158 -0.91 -9.25 -8.12
N THR A 159 -0.63 -8.73 -6.92
CA THR A 159 0.75 -8.55 -6.44
C THR A 159 1.42 -9.88 -6.11
N THR A 160 0.73 -10.82 -5.49
CA THR A 160 1.29 -12.14 -5.18
C THR A 160 1.66 -12.89 -6.47
N ALA A 161 0.77 -12.89 -7.46
CA ALA A 161 1.05 -13.48 -8.77
C ALA A 161 2.16 -12.74 -9.51
N GLY A 162 2.15 -11.40 -9.49
CA GLY A 162 3.17 -10.57 -10.14
C GLY A 162 4.57 -10.76 -9.54
N VAL A 163 4.69 -10.73 -8.21
CA VAL A 163 5.94 -10.98 -7.49
C VAL A 163 6.42 -12.41 -7.73
N GLY A 164 5.52 -13.39 -7.60
CA GLY A 164 5.84 -14.79 -7.90
C GLY A 164 6.37 -14.97 -9.32
N ALA A 165 5.70 -14.38 -10.31
CA ALA A 165 6.14 -14.41 -11.71
C ALA A 165 7.49 -13.73 -11.90
N PHE A 166 7.71 -12.55 -11.32
CA PHE A 166 8.99 -11.83 -11.40
C PHE A 166 10.16 -12.69 -10.90
N PHE A 167 10.03 -13.32 -9.74
CA PHE A 167 11.08 -14.17 -9.20
C PHE A 167 11.26 -15.48 -9.98
N LEU A 168 10.17 -16.12 -10.42
CA LEU A 168 10.27 -17.31 -11.27
C LEU A 168 10.99 -17.03 -12.59
N LEU A 169 10.69 -15.88 -13.22
CA LEU A 169 11.37 -15.45 -14.44
C LEU A 169 12.85 -15.13 -14.17
N GLY A 170 13.15 -14.46 -13.03
CA GLY A 170 14.51 -14.19 -12.59
C GLY A 170 15.34 -15.45 -12.38
N VAL A 171 14.81 -16.44 -11.68
CA VAL A 171 15.44 -17.76 -11.48
C VAL A 171 15.63 -18.49 -12.81
N SER A 172 14.61 -18.49 -13.68
CA SER A 172 14.69 -19.11 -15.01
C SER A 172 15.79 -18.48 -15.87
N ALA A 173 15.93 -17.15 -15.82
CA ALA A 173 16.98 -16.43 -16.53
C ALA A 173 18.38 -16.72 -15.95
N ALA A 174 18.51 -16.78 -14.62
CA ALA A 174 19.78 -17.10 -13.96
C ALA A 174 20.24 -18.53 -14.29
N ILE A 175 19.35 -19.52 -14.24
CA ILE A 175 19.64 -20.90 -14.64
C ILE A 175 20.07 -20.93 -16.11
N LYS A 176 19.33 -20.24 -17.00
CA LYS A 176 19.67 -20.18 -18.42
C LYS A 176 21.04 -19.53 -18.66
N ALA A 177 21.43 -18.52 -17.88
CA ALA A 177 22.74 -17.88 -17.97
C ALA A 177 23.88 -18.85 -17.59
N HIS A 178 23.67 -19.74 -16.62
CA HIS A 178 24.66 -20.76 -16.26
C HIS A 178 24.79 -21.90 -17.27
N LEU A 179 23.78 -22.09 -18.13
CA LEU A 179 23.78 -23.11 -19.18
C LEU A 179 24.41 -22.64 -20.50
N ILE A 180 24.73 -21.35 -20.64
CA ILE A 180 25.40 -20.82 -21.83
C ILE A 180 26.91 -20.93 -21.61
N PRO A 181 27.65 -21.74 -22.41
CA PRO A 181 29.09 -21.88 -22.26
C PRO A 181 29.78 -20.51 -22.39
N PRO A 182 30.76 -20.19 -21.52
CA PRO A 182 31.54 -18.97 -21.66
C PRO A 182 32.31 -19.03 -22.98
N VAL A 183 31.99 -18.12 -23.90
CA VAL A 183 32.68 -17.96 -25.18
C VAL A 183 34.05 -17.34 -24.90
N MET A 184 34.97 -18.14 -24.35
CA MET A 184 36.37 -17.75 -24.20
C MET A 184 36.99 -17.69 -25.60
N GLY A 185 37.21 -16.46 -26.05
CA GLY A 185 37.87 -16.16 -27.31
C GLY A 185 39.21 -16.89 -27.39
N ARG A 186 39.34 -17.69 -28.44
CA ARG A 186 40.53 -18.47 -28.83
C ARG A 186 41.65 -17.55 -29.34
N HIS A 187 42.09 -16.58 -28.53
CA HIS A 187 43.07 -15.56 -28.92
C HIS A 187 44.29 -15.44 -27.98
N LEU A 188 44.60 -16.49 -27.22
CA LEU A 188 45.83 -16.59 -26.40
C LEU A 188 46.70 -17.82 -26.76
N LEU A 189 46.57 -18.34 -27.97
CA LEU A 189 47.50 -19.35 -28.53
C LEU A 189 48.25 -18.73 -29.70
N ILE A 190 49.17 -17.81 -29.42
CA ILE A 190 50.33 -17.49 -30.27
C ILE A 190 51.48 -17.02 -29.38
#